data_AF-A0A091B0V2-F1
#
_entry.id   AF-A0A091B0V2-F1
#
_cell.length_a   1.000
_cell.length_b   1.000
_cell.length_c   1.000
_cell.angle_alpha   90.00
_cell.angle_beta   90.00
_cell.angle_gamma   90.00
#
_symmetry.space_group_name_H-M   'P 1'
#
loop_
_entity.id
_entity.type
_entity.pdbx_description
1 polymer ?
#
loop_
_entity_poly.entity_id
_entity_poly.type
_entity_poly.pdbx_seq_one_letter_code
_entity_poly.pdbx_strand_id
1 'polypeptide(L)'
;MTNSKVKSILFAGVGGQGILRASDILCMVMMEAGFDVKKSEVHGMAQRGGCVTSHVRYGEKVFSPLAETGSIQTLVSFEKMEALRYLKFLREDASIILNTEEIYPPAVNMGDMPYPNDIIGFLENHYEKVIAIDAVSIAQKSGNAKAANVVLLGALSSLMDIHKSVWESVIRKSFPQKLVKLNLDAFQMGITA
;
A
#
# COMPACT_ATOMS: atom_id res chain seq x y z
N MET A 1 -18.48 24.75 -8.16
CA MET A 1 -18.59 23.31 -8.45
C MET A 1 -17.18 22.74 -8.48
N THR A 2 -16.66 22.36 -7.31
CA THR A 2 -15.29 21.83 -7.18
C THR A 2 -15.26 20.42 -7.73
N ASN A 3 -14.47 20.25 -8.78
CA ASN A 3 -14.17 19.02 -9.50
C ASN A 3 -13.86 17.87 -8.53
N SER A 4 -14.84 17.04 -8.16
CA SER A 4 -14.62 15.88 -7.29
C SER A 4 -13.94 14.78 -8.07
N LYS A 5 -12.63 14.94 -8.26
CA LYS A 5 -11.80 14.06 -9.07
C LYS A 5 -11.58 12.75 -8.32
N VAL A 6 -12.03 11.64 -8.91
CA VAL A 6 -11.75 10.29 -8.41
C VAL A 6 -10.25 10.07 -8.30
N LYS A 7 -9.78 9.71 -7.11
CA LYS A 7 -8.39 9.33 -6.82
C LYS A 7 -8.26 7.81 -6.85
N SER A 8 -7.06 7.33 -7.16
CA SER A 8 -6.72 5.92 -7.34
C SER A 8 -5.42 5.60 -6.62
N ILE A 9 -5.43 4.55 -5.81
CA ILE A 9 -4.29 4.01 -5.09
C ILE A 9 -4.09 2.56 -5.53
N LEU A 10 -2.85 2.20 -5.84
CA LEU A 10 -2.45 0.82 -6.12
C LEU A 10 -1.69 0.26 -4.94
N PHE A 11 -2.14 -0.88 -4.43
CA PHE A 11 -1.37 -1.71 -3.51
C PHE A 11 -0.76 -2.85 -4.33
N ALA A 12 0.55 -3.07 -4.23
CA ALA A 12 1.25 -4.13 -4.94
C ALA A 12 2.19 -4.87 -4.00
N GLY A 13 2.32 -6.18 -4.15
CA GLY A 13 3.16 -6.98 -3.27
C GLY A 13 3.12 -8.46 -3.60
N VAL A 14 3.71 -9.24 -2.70
CA VAL A 14 3.75 -10.70 -2.79
C VAL A 14 2.71 -11.31 -1.85
N GLY A 15 2.10 -12.41 -2.28
CA GLY A 15 1.12 -13.15 -1.48
C GLY A 15 1.63 -13.47 -0.07
N GLY A 16 0.84 -13.08 0.94
CA GLY A 16 1.15 -13.27 2.37
C GLY A 16 1.44 -11.99 3.15
N GLN A 17 1.72 -10.86 2.48
CA GLN A 17 2.07 -9.59 3.14
C GLN A 17 0.87 -8.76 3.63
N GLY A 18 -0.37 -9.24 3.42
CA GLY A 18 -1.58 -8.55 3.89
C GLY A 18 -2.02 -7.37 3.00
N ILE A 19 -1.69 -7.38 1.71
CA ILE A 19 -2.11 -6.39 0.69
C ILE A 19 -3.63 -6.18 0.68
N LEU A 20 -4.40 -7.26 0.55
CA LEU A 20 -5.87 -7.17 0.51
C LEU A 20 -6.42 -6.55 1.78
N ARG A 21 -5.90 -7.00 2.93
CA ARG A 21 -6.30 -6.48 4.24
C ARG A 21 -6.01 -4.99 4.40
N ALA A 22 -4.85 -4.53 3.94
CA ALA A 22 -4.53 -3.11 3.95
C ALA A 22 -5.47 -2.30 3.06
N SER A 23 -5.72 -2.79 1.84
CA SER A 23 -6.65 -2.14 0.90
C SER A 23 -8.10 -2.13 1.43
N ASP A 24 -8.53 -3.17 2.15
CA ASP A 24 -9.85 -3.20 2.80
C ASP A 24 -9.97 -2.15 3.90
N ILE A 25 -8.92 -2.00 4.71
CA ILE A 25 -8.86 -0.97 5.76
C ILE A 25 -8.94 0.41 5.11
N LEU A 26 -8.18 0.67 4.03
CA LEU A 26 -8.28 1.92 3.29
C LEU A 26 -9.71 2.16 2.79
N CYS A 27 -10.34 1.17 2.17
CA CYS A 27 -11.72 1.28 1.70
C CYS A 27 -12.67 1.67 2.83
N MET A 28 -12.57 1.02 3.98
CA MET A 28 -13.37 1.36 5.16
C MET A 28 -13.11 2.78 5.65
N VAL A 29 -11.85 3.24 5.68
CA VAL A 29 -11.53 4.63 6.04
C VAL A 29 -12.15 5.62 5.07
N MET A 30 -12.05 5.38 3.76
CA MET A 30 -12.64 6.27 2.76
C MET A 30 -14.17 6.31 2.84
N MET A 31 -14.82 5.16 3.08
CA MET A 31 -16.28 5.10 3.27
C MET A 31 -16.72 5.85 4.54
N GLU A 32 -16.01 5.69 5.65
CA GLU A 32 -16.29 6.43 6.90
C GLU A 32 -16.03 7.94 6.76
N ALA A 33 -15.13 8.33 5.85
CA ALA A 33 -14.91 9.72 5.47
C ALA A 33 -15.93 10.27 4.45
N GLY A 34 -16.95 9.47 4.07
CA GLY A 34 -18.05 9.91 3.20
C GLY A 34 -17.80 9.78 1.71
N PHE A 35 -16.76 9.07 1.27
CA PHE A 35 -16.47 8.84 -0.15
C PHE A 35 -17.17 7.58 -0.68
N ASP A 36 -17.55 7.60 -1.96
CA ASP A 36 -17.86 6.40 -2.73
C ASP A 36 -16.54 5.69 -3.08
N VAL A 37 -16.50 4.38 -2.92
CA VAL A 37 -15.27 3.58 -3.05
C VAL A 37 -15.53 2.36 -3.92
N LYS A 38 -14.60 2.09 -4.84
CA LYS A 38 -14.56 0.84 -5.62
C LYS A 38 -13.19 0.21 -5.50
N LYS A 39 -13.18 -1.10 -5.32
CA LYS A 39 -11.97 -1.92 -5.23
C LYS A 39 -11.96 -2.97 -6.33
N SER A 40 -10.82 -3.17 -6.98
CA SER A 40 -10.55 -4.32 -7.85
C SER A 40 -9.26 -4.99 -7.41
N GLU A 41 -9.28 -6.30 -7.27
CA GLU A 41 -8.14 -7.08 -6.82
C GLU A 41 -7.77 -8.13 -7.85
N VAL A 42 -6.47 -8.36 -8.00
CA VAL A 42 -5.90 -9.42 -8.82
C VAL A 42 -4.98 -10.22 -7.92
N HIS A 43 -5.28 -11.51 -7.80
CA HIS A 43 -4.46 -12.48 -7.11
C HIS A 43 -3.80 -13.35 -8.18
N GLY A 44 -2.48 -13.41 -8.19
CA GLY A 44 -1.79 -14.40 -9.02
C GLY A 44 -2.28 -15.81 -8.68
N MET A 45 -2.31 -16.70 -9.67
CA MET A 45 -2.72 -18.12 -9.50
C MET A 45 -1.87 -18.86 -8.45
N ALA A 46 -0.69 -18.33 -8.11
CA ALA A 46 0.15 -18.83 -7.04
C ALA A 46 -0.28 -18.24 -5.68
N GLN A 47 -0.83 -19.08 -4.80
CA GLN A 47 -1.22 -18.68 -3.44
C GLN A 47 -0.05 -18.24 -2.54
N ARG A 48 1.21 -18.54 -2.92
CA ARG A 48 2.44 -18.07 -2.26
C ARG A 48 3.48 -17.67 -3.30
N GLY A 49 4.15 -16.53 -3.10
CA GLY A 49 5.16 -16.02 -4.02
C GLY A 49 4.60 -15.38 -5.31
N GLY A 50 3.29 -15.47 -5.53
CA GLY A 50 2.60 -14.76 -6.61
C GLY A 50 2.46 -13.28 -6.31
N CYS A 51 2.47 -12.47 -7.37
CA CYS A 51 2.12 -11.07 -7.26
C CYS A 51 0.63 -10.90 -6.90
N VAL A 52 0.35 -9.98 -6.00
CA VAL A 52 -1.00 -9.58 -5.59
C VAL A 52 -1.11 -8.07 -5.73
N THR A 53 -2.15 -7.62 -6.41
CA THR A 53 -2.48 -6.19 -6.51
C THR A 53 -3.89 -5.89 -6.08
N SER A 54 -4.09 -4.72 -5.49
CA SER A 54 -5.40 -4.18 -5.16
C SER A 54 -5.48 -2.72 -5.59
N HIS A 55 -6.37 -2.41 -6.51
CA HIS A 55 -6.71 -1.07 -6.96
C HIS A 55 -7.85 -0.53 -6.11
N VAL A 56 -7.65 0.60 -5.45
CA VAL A 56 -8.68 1.31 -4.70
C VAL A 56 -8.94 2.66 -5.35
N ARG A 57 -10.18 2.89 -5.78
CA ARG A 57 -10.65 4.17 -6.34
C ARG A 57 -11.66 4.80 -5.40
N TYR A 58 -11.52 6.09 -5.11
CA TYR A 58 -12.42 6.82 -4.20
C TYR A 58 -12.66 8.27 -4.65
N GLY A 59 -13.84 8.80 -4.33
CA GLY A 59 -14.26 10.17 -4.66
C GLY A 59 -15.72 10.41 -4.26
N GLU A 60 -16.33 11.53 -4.65
CA GLU A 60 -17.77 11.74 -4.39
C GLU A 60 -18.64 10.69 -5.10
N LYS A 61 -18.23 10.27 -6.30
CA LYS A 61 -18.87 9.19 -7.04
C LYS A 61 -17.87 8.41 -7.87
N VAL A 62 -17.91 7.08 -7.78
CA VAL A 62 -16.98 6.19 -8.51
C VAL A 62 -17.77 5.19 -9.35
N PHE A 63 -17.66 5.33 -10.67
CA PHE A 63 -18.40 4.51 -11.64
C PHE A 63 -17.67 3.22 -12.04
N SER A 64 -16.34 3.19 -11.94
CA SER A 64 -15.52 2.04 -12.34
C SER A 64 -14.49 1.69 -11.27
N PRO A 65 -14.26 0.41 -10.98
CA PRO A 65 -13.21 -0.04 -10.06
C PRO A 65 -11.82 -0.06 -10.72
N LEU A 66 -11.73 -0.04 -12.06
CA LEU A 66 -10.47 -0.17 -12.79
C LEU A 66 -9.87 1.21 -13.05
N ALA A 67 -8.65 1.45 -12.58
CA ALA A 67 -7.91 2.67 -12.90
C ALA A 67 -7.33 2.59 -14.32
N GLU A 68 -7.25 3.74 -15.00
CA GLU A 68 -6.60 3.82 -16.30
C GLU A 68 -5.07 3.71 -16.13
N THR A 69 -4.40 3.18 -17.15
CA THR A 69 -2.93 3.20 -17.19
C THR A 69 -2.44 4.65 -17.16
N GLY A 70 -1.39 4.94 -16.38
CA GLY A 70 -0.91 6.31 -16.18
C GLY A 70 -1.80 7.19 -15.30
N SER A 71 -2.81 6.64 -14.60
CA SER A 71 -3.78 7.43 -13.83
C SER A 71 -3.68 7.29 -12.31
N ILE A 72 -2.80 6.43 -11.79
CA ILE A 72 -2.70 6.14 -10.35
C ILE A 72 -1.86 7.22 -9.66
N GLN A 73 -2.41 7.83 -8.61
CA GLN A 73 -1.75 8.92 -7.85
C GLN A 73 -0.83 8.39 -6.76
N THR A 74 -1.07 7.18 -6.26
CA THR A 74 -0.25 6.63 -5.17
C THR A 74 -0.04 5.14 -5.35
N LEU A 75 1.21 4.71 -5.24
CA LEU A 75 1.60 3.31 -5.14
C LEU A 75 1.99 3.01 -3.70
N VAL A 76 1.46 1.92 -3.15
CA VAL A 76 1.91 1.32 -1.89
C VAL A 76 2.46 -0.06 -2.22
N SER A 77 3.80 -0.15 -2.31
CA SER A 77 4.49 -1.40 -2.59
C SER A 77 4.92 -2.08 -1.30
N PHE A 78 4.57 -3.36 -1.16
CA PHE A 78 4.89 -4.17 0.01
C PHE A 78 6.24 -4.88 -0.14
N GLU A 79 6.85 -4.81 -1.31
CA GLU A 79 8.13 -5.42 -1.66
C GLU A 79 8.84 -4.52 -2.69
N LYS A 80 10.17 -4.44 -2.67
CA LYS A 80 10.91 -3.45 -3.47
C LYS A 80 10.75 -3.62 -4.98
N MET A 81 10.97 -4.83 -5.49
CA MET A 81 10.87 -5.14 -6.93
C MET A 81 9.44 -5.01 -7.43
N GLU A 82 8.43 -5.27 -6.61
CA GLU A 82 7.02 -5.07 -6.97
C GLU A 82 6.72 -3.62 -7.36
N ALA A 83 7.45 -2.63 -6.83
CA ALA A 83 7.26 -1.24 -7.25
C ALA A 83 7.60 -1.01 -8.72
N LEU A 84 8.66 -1.67 -9.21
CA LEU A 84 9.10 -1.55 -10.61
C LEU A 84 8.09 -2.15 -11.59
N ARG A 85 7.39 -3.22 -11.21
CA ARG A 85 6.44 -3.93 -12.08
C ARG A 85 5.23 -3.08 -12.48
N TYR A 86 4.88 -2.11 -11.64
CA TYR A 86 3.64 -1.35 -11.76
C TYR A 86 3.81 0.12 -12.15
N LEU A 87 5.03 0.56 -12.46
CA LEU A 87 5.31 1.96 -12.82
C LEU A 87 4.46 2.46 -13.98
N LYS A 88 4.17 1.63 -14.98
CA LYS A 88 3.33 2.01 -16.14
C LYS A 88 1.93 2.48 -15.76
N PHE A 89 1.41 2.10 -14.57
CA PHE A 89 0.09 2.52 -14.11
C PHE A 89 0.11 3.88 -13.40
N LEU A 90 1.29 4.34 -12.98
CA LEU A 90 1.45 5.55 -12.19
C LEU A 90 1.43 6.77 -13.09
N ARG A 91 0.91 7.87 -12.54
CA ARG A 91 1.14 9.21 -13.10
C ARG A 91 2.59 9.62 -12.90
N GLU A 92 3.06 10.56 -13.72
CA GLU A 92 4.39 11.16 -13.55
C GLU A 92 4.56 11.85 -12.19
N ASP A 93 3.48 12.41 -11.64
CA ASP A 93 3.43 13.08 -10.32
C ASP A 93 2.98 12.15 -9.17
N ALA A 94 3.02 10.84 -9.37
CA ALA A 94 2.57 9.89 -8.36
C ALA A 94 3.50 9.87 -7.13
N SER A 95 2.91 9.63 -5.96
CA SER A 95 3.67 9.30 -4.75
C SER A 95 3.87 7.80 -4.62
N ILE A 96 5.05 7.38 -4.18
CA ILE A 96 5.39 5.96 -3.96
C ILE A 96 5.72 5.76 -2.49
N ILE A 97 5.03 4.83 -1.84
CA ILE A 97 5.38 4.29 -0.53
C ILE A 97 5.90 2.88 -0.77
N LEU A 98 7.12 2.61 -0.32
CA LEU A 98 7.86 1.40 -0.62
C LEU A 98 8.30 0.73 0.68
N ASN A 99 7.86 -0.50 0.91
CA ASN A 99 8.48 -1.36 1.90
C ASN A 99 9.82 -1.88 1.38
N THR A 100 10.88 -1.80 2.18
CA THR A 100 12.23 -2.20 1.77
C THR A 100 12.47 -3.72 1.82
N GLU A 101 11.45 -4.50 2.18
CA GLU A 101 11.48 -5.96 2.17
C GLU A 101 11.79 -6.51 0.76
N GLU A 102 12.63 -7.54 0.73
CA GLU A 102 12.96 -8.29 -0.48
C GLU A 102 12.38 -9.69 -0.41
N ILE A 103 11.64 -10.08 -1.44
CA ILE A 103 11.16 -11.45 -1.59
C ILE A 103 11.58 -11.95 -2.97
N TYR A 104 12.54 -12.88 -2.97
CA TYR A 104 13.14 -13.34 -4.21
C TYR A 104 12.20 -14.27 -4.97
N PRO A 105 11.85 -13.95 -6.24
CA PRO A 105 11.09 -14.86 -7.07
C PRO A 105 11.93 -16.10 -7.45
N PRO A 106 11.32 -17.18 -7.96
CA PRO A 106 12.03 -18.42 -8.29
C PRO A 106 13.29 -18.22 -9.15
N ALA A 107 13.23 -17.36 -10.18
CA ALA A 107 14.39 -17.08 -11.04
C ALA A 107 15.57 -16.45 -10.29
N VAL A 108 15.32 -15.66 -9.24
CA VAL A 108 16.39 -15.09 -8.40
C VAL A 108 16.92 -16.14 -7.43
N ASN A 109 16.04 -16.91 -6.78
CA ASN A 109 16.45 -17.99 -5.88
C ASN A 109 17.26 -19.10 -6.56
N MET A 110 16.95 -19.40 -7.83
CA MET A 110 17.69 -20.38 -8.63
C MET A 110 19.00 -19.84 -9.21
N GLY A 111 19.24 -18.52 -9.12
CA GLY A 111 20.42 -17.86 -9.69
C GLY A 111 20.33 -17.59 -11.19
N ASP A 112 19.16 -17.76 -11.82
CA ASP A 112 18.94 -17.50 -13.25
C ASP A 112 18.94 -16.01 -13.58
N MET A 113 18.55 -15.16 -12.62
CA MET A 113 18.55 -13.70 -12.73
C MET A 113 18.96 -13.03 -11.41
N PRO A 114 19.68 -11.90 -11.45
CA PRO A 114 19.94 -11.12 -10.24
C PRO A 114 18.69 -10.38 -9.77
N TYR A 115 18.58 -10.13 -8.46
CA TYR A 115 17.63 -9.16 -7.94
C TYR A 115 18.05 -7.74 -8.41
N PRO A 116 17.13 -6.86 -8.84
CA PRO A 116 17.50 -5.54 -9.31
C PRO A 116 18.19 -4.71 -8.22
N ASN A 117 19.30 -4.06 -8.58
CA ASN A 117 20.03 -3.18 -7.67
C ASN A 117 19.48 -1.75 -7.71
N ASP A 118 19.72 -0.99 -6.63
CA ASP A 118 19.41 0.44 -6.51
C ASP A 118 17.97 0.85 -6.91
N ILE A 119 16.99 0.03 -6.53
CA ILE A 119 15.57 0.28 -6.82
C ILE A 119 15.13 1.63 -6.24
N ILE A 120 15.56 1.95 -5.01
CA ILE A 120 15.17 3.19 -4.33
C ILE A 120 15.74 4.40 -5.08
N GLY A 121 17.03 4.41 -5.39
CA GLY A 121 17.66 5.50 -6.14
C GLY A 121 17.06 5.65 -7.54
N PHE A 122 16.73 4.56 -8.22
CA PHE A 122 15.99 4.62 -9.48
C PHE A 122 14.63 5.33 -9.30
N LEU A 123 13.84 4.97 -8.30
CA LEU A 123 12.52 5.58 -8.07
C LEU A 123 12.64 7.06 -7.69
N GLU A 124 13.56 7.43 -6.81
CA GLU A 124 13.80 8.81 -6.39
C GLU A 124 14.23 9.71 -7.55
N ASN A 125 14.93 9.16 -8.55
CA ASN A 125 15.30 9.89 -9.76
C ASN A 125 14.13 10.11 -10.74
N HIS A 126 13.02 9.37 -10.61
CA HIS A 126 11.89 9.43 -11.56
C HIS A 126 10.59 9.97 -10.93
N TYR A 127 10.48 9.99 -9.61
CA TYR A 127 9.29 10.44 -8.89
C TYR A 127 9.69 11.40 -7.77
N GLU A 128 9.02 12.54 -7.69
CA GLU A 128 9.31 13.57 -6.69
C GLU A 128 9.09 13.09 -5.24
N LYS A 129 8.20 12.12 -5.05
CA LYS A 129 7.80 11.67 -3.72
C LYS A 129 7.90 10.16 -3.57
N VAL A 130 9.03 9.71 -3.04
CA VAL A 130 9.30 8.32 -2.67
C VAL A 130 9.52 8.24 -1.16
N ILE A 131 8.75 7.39 -0.48
CA ILE A 131 8.86 7.11 0.95
C ILE A 131 9.24 5.64 1.09
N ALA A 132 10.53 5.38 1.29
CA ALA A 132 11.06 4.03 1.51
C ALA A 132 11.16 3.73 3.01
N ILE A 133 10.49 2.68 3.48
CA ILE A 133 10.44 2.30 4.90
C ILE A 133 10.71 0.81 5.09
N ASP A 134 11.44 0.47 6.15
CA ASP A 134 11.53 -0.92 6.61
C ASP A 134 10.30 -1.23 7.50
N ALA A 135 9.17 -1.45 6.83
CA ALA A 135 7.88 -1.63 7.51
C ALA A 135 7.88 -2.88 8.39
N VAL A 136 8.64 -3.91 8.03
CA VAL A 136 8.77 -5.16 8.79
C VAL A 136 9.50 -4.91 10.11
N SER A 137 10.66 -4.24 10.08
CA SER A 137 11.40 -3.88 11.29
C SER A 137 10.61 -2.91 12.17
N ILE A 138 9.89 -1.96 11.58
CA ILE A 138 9.02 -1.04 12.34
C ILE A 138 7.88 -1.81 13.02
N ALA A 139 7.20 -2.70 12.31
CA ALA A 139 6.13 -3.54 12.88
C ALA A 139 6.64 -4.51 13.94
N GLN A 140 7.89 -4.98 13.82
CA GLN A 140 8.49 -5.81 14.85
C GLN A 140 8.67 -5.04 16.18
N LYS A 141 8.97 -3.73 16.13
CA LYS A 141 9.04 -2.87 17.32
C LYS A 141 7.68 -2.66 18.00
N SER A 142 6.57 -2.71 17.25
CA SER A 142 5.22 -2.71 17.84
C SER A 142 4.79 -4.07 18.39
N GLY A 143 5.59 -5.12 18.18
CA GLY A 143 5.44 -6.45 18.77
C GLY A 143 5.06 -7.55 17.78
N ASN A 144 4.88 -7.25 16.49
CA ASN A 144 4.55 -8.27 15.48
C ASN A 144 4.85 -7.79 14.06
N ALA A 145 5.82 -8.40 13.39
CA ALA A 145 6.15 -8.17 11.98
C ALA A 145 4.93 -8.24 11.03
N LYS A 146 3.89 -9.01 11.34
CA LYS A 146 2.65 -9.09 10.53
C LYS A 146 1.87 -7.78 10.46
N ALA A 147 2.19 -6.80 11.30
CA ALA A 147 1.60 -5.46 11.26
C ALA A 147 2.30 -4.50 10.27
N ALA A 148 3.26 -4.98 9.47
CA ALA A 148 3.94 -4.18 8.44
C ALA A 148 2.95 -3.53 7.46
N ASN A 149 1.85 -4.23 7.15
CA ASN A 149 0.78 -3.68 6.33
C ASN A 149 0.09 -2.46 6.96
N VAL A 150 -0.02 -2.40 8.28
CA VAL A 150 -0.58 -1.26 9.02
C VAL A 150 0.44 -0.13 9.17
N VAL A 151 1.74 -0.44 9.26
CA VAL A 151 2.81 0.58 9.16
C VAL A 151 2.73 1.31 7.83
N LEU A 152 2.61 0.57 6.71
CA LEU A 152 2.45 1.17 5.37
C LEU A 152 1.17 2.03 5.26
N LEU A 153 0.07 1.63 5.91
CA LEU A 153 -1.13 2.46 5.99
C LEU A 153 -0.90 3.73 6.82
N GLY A 154 -0.07 3.68 7.86
CA GLY A 154 0.38 4.86 8.60
C GLY A 154 1.08 5.85 7.68
N ALA A 155 2.07 5.39 6.92
CA ALA A 155 2.79 6.22 5.95
C ALA A 155 1.85 6.79 4.87
N LEU A 156 0.90 5.96 4.38
CA LEU A 156 -0.12 6.38 3.43
C LEU A 156 -1.01 7.48 4.00
N SER A 157 -1.43 7.37 5.26
CA SER A 157 -2.33 8.34 5.89
C SER A 157 -1.73 9.74 5.94
N SER A 158 -0.39 9.87 6.06
CA SER A 158 0.32 11.15 6.01
C SER A 158 0.26 11.85 4.64
N LEU A 159 -0.16 11.14 3.58
CA LEU A 159 -0.39 11.68 2.25
C LEU A 159 -1.85 12.03 1.97
N MET A 160 -2.74 11.77 2.94
CA MET A 160 -4.18 11.87 2.76
C MET A 160 -4.77 12.92 3.68
N ASP A 161 -5.71 13.69 3.16
CA ASP A 161 -6.47 14.67 3.95
C ASP A 161 -7.64 14.00 4.67
N ILE A 162 -7.32 13.07 5.58
CA ILE A 162 -8.28 12.31 6.37
C ILE A 162 -7.87 12.36 7.83
N HIS A 163 -8.77 12.77 8.70
CA HIS A 163 -8.47 12.92 10.12
C HIS A 163 -8.05 11.58 10.75
N LYS A 164 -6.97 11.62 11.53
CA LYS A 164 -6.37 10.44 12.17
C LYS A 164 -7.36 9.58 12.95
N SER A 165 -8.34 10.20 13.61
CA SER A 165 -9.37 9.48 14.38
C SER A 165 -10.21 8.52 13.52
N VAL A 166 -10.40 8.81 12.23
CA VAL A 166 -11.13 7.93 11.30
C VAL A 166 -10.32 6.65 11.08
N TRP A 167 -9.02 6.78 10.81
CA TRP A 167 -8.11 5.64 10.69
C TRP A 167 -8.08 4.79 11.96
N GLU A 168 -7.89 5.41 13.12
CA GLU A 168 -7.84 4.69 14.40
C GLU A 168 -9.16 3.96 14.70
N SER A 169 -10.30 4.59 14.41
CA SER A 169 -11.63 3.98 14.55
C SER A 169 -11.75 2.73 13.67
N VAL A 170 -11.38 2.82 12.39
CA VAL A 170 -11.42 1.69 11.46
C VAL A 170 -10.45 0.59 11.86
N ILE A 171 -9.23 0.92 12.31
CA ILE A 171 -8.26 -0.06 12.80
C ILE A 171 -8.83 -0.82 14.00
N ARG A 172 -9.46 -0.12 14.96
CA ARG A 172 -10.12 -0.77 16.12
C ARG A 172 -11.22 -1.74 15.69
N LYS A 173 -12.04 -1.36 14.70
CA LYS A 173 -13.11 -2.22 14.15
C LYS A 173 -12.57 -3.40 13.33
N SER A 174 -11.39 -3.23 12.73
CA SER A 174 -10.80 -4.22 11.84
C SER A 174 -10.26 -5.41 12.63
N PHE A 175 -9.56 -5.18 13.74
CA PHE A 175 -8.81 -6.24 14.43
C PHE A 175 -9.52 -6.78 15.68
N PRO A 176 -9.33 -8.07 16.04
CA PRO A 176 -9.74 -8.58 17.34
C PRO A 176 -9.13 -7.76 18.47
N GLN A 177 -9.85 -7.60 19.59
CA GLN A 177 -9.46 -6.73 20.71
C GLN A 177 -8.00 -6.89 21.16
N LYS A 178 -7.50 -8.13 21.22
CA LYS A 178 -6.11 -8.45 21.61
C LYS A 178 -5.02 -7.89 20.68
N LEU A 179 -5.36 -7.57 19.43
CA LEU A 179 -4.45 -7.06 18.40
C LEU A 179 -4.61 -5.56 18.16
N VAL A 180 -5.64 -4.92 18.72
CA VAL A 180 -5.96 -3.51 18.45
C VAL A 180 -4.83 -2.59 18.86
N LYS A 181 -4.34 -2.69 20.11
CA LYS A 181 -3.26 -1.83 20.62
C LYS A 181 -2.03 -1.90 19.71
N LEU A 182 -1.60 -3.13 19.40
CA LEU A 182 -0.43 -3.37 18.55
C LEU A 182 -0.57 -2.74 17.16
N ASN A 183 -1.75 -2.83 16.52
CA ASN A 183 -1.94 -2.27 15.19
C ASN A 183 -2.07 -0.74 15.23
N LEU A 184 -2.62 -0.16 16.30
CA LEU A 184 -2.61 1.29 16.50
C LEU A 184 -1.19 1.82 16.71
N ASP A 185 -0.37 1.12 17.50
CA ASP A 185 1.04 1.45 17.70
C ASP A 185 1.80 1.36 16.35
N ALA A 186 1.60 0.28 15.58
CA ALA A 186 2.19 0.13 14.24
C ALA A 186 1.77 1.25 13.27
N PHE A 187 0.48 1.62 13.26
CA PHE A 187 -0.04 2.72 12.44
C PHE A 187 0.61 4.05 12.81
N GLN A 188 0.71 4.35 14.11
CA GLN A 188 1.34 5.55 14.60
C GLN A 188 2.83 5.62 14.23
N MET A 189 3.55 4.50 14.33
CA MET A 189 4.95 4.43 13.92
C MET A 189 5.11 4.66 12.42
N GLY A 190 4.17 4.17 11.61
CA GLY A 190 4.13 4.41 10.16
C GLY A 190 3.89 5.88 9.77
N ILE A 191 3.09 6.62 10.55
CA ILE A 191 2.89 8.07 10.33
C ILE A 191 4.20 8.85 10.48
N THR A 192 5.05 8.41 11.42
CA THR A 192 6.29 9.09 11.80
C THR A 192 7.54 8.52 11.13
N ALA A 193 7.36 7.56 10.21
CA ALA A 193 8.46 6.85 9.55
C ALA A 193 9.09 7.66 8.41
#